data_AF-A0ABD6EPI3-F1
#
_entry.id   AF-A0ABD6EPI3-F1
#
_cell.length_a   1.000
_cell.length_b   1.000
_cell.length_c   1.000
_cell.angle_alpha   90.00
_cell.angle_beta   90.00
_cell.angle_gamma   90.00
#
_symmetry.space_group_name_H-M   'P 1'
#
loop_
_entity.id
_entity.type
_entity.pdbx_description
1 polymer ?
#
loop_
_entity_poly.entity_id
_entity_poly.type
_entity_poly.pdbx_seq_one_letter_code
_entity_poly.pdbx_strand_id
1 'polypeptide(L)'
;MSSNNNANKEDEVEKGSLIVEYIENLLARREKGNNAARINWLKWQREMRENREREKQFKAYWERRKQDDKDLWRNKDFANAVDKMSRAGYHGKHGNYNVPSEILIEFDALYMQVTVGDFDGNYELDCAHEWIKLRGTSKEDAQRKFIRQANKVITKYGWNPPEGWT
;
A
#
# COMPACT_ATOMS: atom_id res chain seq x y z
N MET A 1 52.90 22.01 -62.26
CA MET A 1 52.52 20.79 -61.52
C MET A 1 52.56 21.06 -60.01
N SER A 2 51.73 21.97 -59.48
CA SER A 2 51.79 22.34 -58.04
C SER A 2 50.45 22.25 -57.29
N SER A 3 49.35 21.92 -57.95
CA SER A 3 48.02 21.92 -57.31
C SER A 3 47.67 20.60 -56.60
N ASN A 4 48.33 19.48 -56.94
CA ASN A 4 47.96 18.15 -56.41
C ASN A 4 48.53 17.82 -55.02
N ASN A 5 49.55 18.54 -54.55
CA ASN A 5 50.19 18.27 -53.25
C ASN A 5 49.58 19.08 -52.09
N ASN A 6 48.88 20.18 -52.36
CA ASN A 6 48.16 20.94 -51.33
C ASN A 6 46.80 20.30 -50.98
N ALA A 7 46.06 19.81 -51.99
CA ALA A 7 44.77 19.14 -51.77
C ALA A 7 44.91 17.89 -50.87
N ASN A 8 45.96 17.07 -51.10
CA ASN A 8 46.20 15.88 -50.27
C ASN A 8 46.63 16.21 -48.83
N LYS A 9 47.27 17.36 -48.59
CA LYS A 9 47.65 17.80 -47.24
C LYS A 9 46.47 18.40 -46.48
N GLU A 10 45.61 19.14 -47.17
CA GLU A 10 44.39 19.70 -46.58
C GLU A 10 43.39 18.58 -46.21
N ASP A 11 43.24 17.56 -47.05
CA ASP A 11 42.41 16.38 -46.78
C ASP A 11 42.89 15.55 -45.58
N GLU A 12 44.20 15.41 -45.38
CA GLU A 12 44.75 14.69 -44.21
C GLU A 12 44.60 15.49 -42.91
N VAL A 13 44.76 16.82 -42.97
CA VAL A 13 44.55 17.71 -41.82
C VAL A 13 43.07 17.76 -41.43
N GLU A 14 42.16 17.79 -42.40
CA GLU A 14 40.71 17.76 -42.17
C GLU A 14 40.27 16.41 -41.58
N LYS A 15 40.79 15.28 -42.08
CA LYS A 15 40.56 13.96 -41.48
C LYS A 15 41.12 13.85 -40.06
N GLY A 16 42.31 14.41 -39.80
CA GLY A 16 42.88 14.48 -38.46
C GLY A 16 42.01 15.29 -37.49
N SER A 17 41.50 16.43 -37.93
CA SER A 17 40.58 17.28 -37.16
C SER A 17 39.27 16.57 -36.83
N LEU A 18 38.67 15.87 -37.81
CA LEU A 18 37.44 15.11 -37.63
C LEU A 18 37.62 13.94 -36.65
N ILE A 19 38.78 13.28 -36.65
CA ILE A 19 39.11 12.20 -35.72
C ILE A 19 39.24 12.75 -34.28
N VAL A 20 39.90 13.89 -34.11
CA VAL A 20 40.04 14.54 -32.79
C VAL A 20 38.68 14.96 -32.24
N GLU A 21 37.84 15.60 -33.05
CA GLU A 21 36.48 16.01 -32.66
C GLU A 21 35.60 14.80 -32.29
N TYR A 22 35.74 13.68 -33.00
CA TYR A 22 35.03 12.44 -32.68
C TYR A 22 35.49 11.84 -31.34
N ILE A 23 36.79 11.86 -31.05
CA ILE A 23 37.35 11.37 -29.78
C ILE A 23 36.89 12.24 -28.61
N GLU A 24 36.91 13.57 -28.75
CA GLU A 24 36.44 14.50 -27.72
C GLU A 24 34.94 14.29 -27.40
N ASN A 25 34.12 14.08 -28.43
CA ASN A 25 32.71 13.76 -28.27
C ASN A 25 32.47 12.41 -27.54
N LEU A 26 33.30 11.40 -27.81
CA LEU A 26 33.23 10.12 -27.10
C LEU A 26 33.63 10.24 -25.63
N LEU A 27 34.68 11.01 -25.32
CA LEU A 27 35.11 11.28 -23.95
C LEU A 27 34.05 12.06 -23.17
N ALA A 28 33.47 13.10 -23.76
CA ALA A 28 32.39 13.88 -23.14
C ALA A 28 31.13 13.03 -22.90
N ARG A 29 30.77 12.12 -23.80
CA ARG A 29 29.66 11.16 -23.61
C ARG A 29 29.94 10.17 -22.48
N ARG A 30 31.18 9.67 -22.37
CA ARG A 30 31.61 8.78 -21.29
C ARG A 30 31.57 9.45 -19.93
N GLU A 31 32.06 10.69 -19.83
CA GLU A 31 31.98 11.48 -18.60
C GLU A 31 30.53 11.80 -18.22
N LYS A 32 29.68 12.21 -19.17
CA LYS A 32 28.25 12.45 -18.92
C LYS A 32 27.53 11.18 -18.46
N GLY A 33 27.79 10.02 -19.09
CA GLY A 33 27.23 8.73 -18.69
C GLY A 33 27.67 8.28 -17.30
N ASN A 34 28.97 8.42 -16.99
CA ASN A 34 29.51 8.14 -15.66
C ASN A 34 28.94 9.08 -14.60
N ASN A 35 28.77 10.36 -14.91
CA ASN A 35 28.19 11.34 -14.00
C ASN A 35 26.69 11.06 -13.76
N ALA A 36 25.93 10.71 -14.80
CA ALA A 36 24.53 10.31 -14.66
C ALA A 36 24.36 9.03 -13.82
N ALA A 37 25.20 8.01 -14.05
CA ALA A 37 25.22 6.79 -13.26
C ALA A 37 25.55 7.07 -11.78
N ARG A 38 26.53 7.93 -11.53
CA ARG A 38 26.90 8.39 -10.18
C ARG A 38 25.76 9.16 -9.51
N ILE A 39 25.09 10.06 -10.22
CA ILE A 39 23.92 10.81 -9.72
C ILE A 39 22.79 9.86 -9.36
N ASN A 40 22.48 8.89 -10.21
CA ASN A 40 21.45 7.88 -9.96
C ASN A 40 21.79 6.99 -8.76
N TRP A 41 23.05 6.59 -8.63
CA TRP A 41 23.52 5.81 -7.47
C TRP A 41 23.40 6.60 -6.16
N LEU A 42 23.78 7.88 -6.15
CA LEU A 42 23.61 8.77 -5.00
C LEU A 42 22.13 9.00 -4.66
N LYS A 43 21.26 9.12 -5.67
CA LYS A 43 19.81 9.24 -5.49
C LYS A 43 19.23 7.97 -4.87
N TRP A 44 19.60 6.80 -5.36
CA TRP A 44 19.18 5.51 -4.80
C TRP A 44 19.63 5.35 -3.34
N GLN A 45 20.88 5.70 -3.02
CA GLN A 45 21.39 5.70 -1.63
C GLN A 45 20.56 6.60 -0.71
N ARG A 46 20.17 7.78 -1.19
CA ARG A 46 19.30 8.71 -0.47
C ARG A 46 17.90 8.14 -0.27
N GLU A 47 17.28 7.59 -1.32
CA GLU A 47 15.96 6.98 -1.26
C GLU A 47 15.92 5.78 -0.28
N MET A 48 16.96 4.94 -0.28
CA MET A 48 17.08 3.83 0.67
C MET A 48 17.17 4.32 2.12
N ARG A 49 17.87 5.44 2.36
CA ARG A 49 17.95 6.06 3.69
C ARG A 49 16.61 6.66 4.10
N GLU A 50 15.95 7.40 3.21
CA GLU A 50 14.63 7.99 3.45
C GLU A 50 13.55 6.92 3.66
N ASN A 51 13.65 5.77 2.97
CA ASN A 51 12.75 4.64 3.19
C ASN A 51 12.96 4.00 4.56
N ARG A 52 14.22 3.80 5.00
CA ARG A 52 14.52 3.29 6.36
C ARG A 52 14.03 4.25 7.44
N GLU A 53 14.20 5.56 7.25
CA GLU A 53 13.68 6.55 8.20
C GLU A 53 12.15 6.60 8.19
N ARG A 54 11.50 6.47 7.03
CA ARG A 54 10.04 6.30 6.94
C ARG A 54 9.57 5.04 7.65
N GLU A 55 10.27 3.92 7.51
CA GLU A 55 9.92 2.67 8.20
C GLU A 55 10.04 2.82 9.72
N LYS A 56 11.10 3.48 10.21
CA LYS A 56 11.24 3.82 11.64
C LYS A 56 10.12 4.75 12.13
N GLN A 57 9.80 5.80 11.37
CA GLN A 57 8.72 6.72 11.70
C GLN A 57 7.36 6.02 11.71
N PHE A 58 7.13 5.12 10.75
CA PHE A 58 5.91 4.33 10.67
C PHE A 58 5.81 3.34 11.84
N LYS A 59 6.89 2.66 12.18
CA LYS A 59 6.97 1.79 13.35
C LYS A 59 6.74 2.56 14.65
N ALA A 60 7.41 3.69 14.84
CA ALA A 60 7.24 4.56 16.02
C ALA A 60 5.81 5.12 16.11
N TYR A 61 5.20 5.47 14.98
CA TYR A 61 3.79 5.86 14.92
C TYR A 61 2.87 4.73 15.40
N TRP A 62 3.08 3.51 14.92
CA TRP A 62 2.27 2.36 15.34
C TRP A 62 2.51 1.94 16.79
N GLU A 63 3.76 2.03 17.27
CA GLU A 63 4.11 1.77 18.67
C GLU A 63 3.49 2.82 19.60
N ARG A 64 3.59 4.11 19.23
CA ARG A 64 2.90 5.20 19.93
C ARG A 64 1.40 5.00 19.90
N ARG A 65 0.83 4.61 18.77
CA ARG A 65 -0.61 4.33 18.64
C ARG A 65 -1.05 3.16 19.51
N LYS A 66 -0.21 2.12 19.62
CA LYS A 66 -0.41 0.96 20.52
C LYS A 66 -0.32 1.35 22.00
N GLN A 67 0.48 2.38 22.33
CA GLN A 67 0.61 2.94 23.68
C GLN A 67 -0.55 3.90 24.02
N ASP A 68 -0.97 4.73 23.06
CA ASP A 68 -2.10 5.66 23.14
C ASP A 68 -3.46 4.91 23.08
N ASP A 69 -3.45 3.65 22.63
CA ASP A 69 -4.55 2.69 22.66
C ASP A 69 -5.01 2.26 24.07
N LYS A 70 -4.57 3.00 25.09
CA LYS A 70 -5.10 3.00 26.45
C LYS A 70 -6.49 3.65 26.51
N ASP A 71 -6.83 4.52 25.55
CA ASP A 71 -8.06 5.32 25.54
C ASP A 71 -9.11 4.80 24.55
N LEU A 72 -9.63 3.58 24.73
CA LEU A 72 -10.91 3.04 24.17
C LEU A 72 -11.23 3.29 22.66
N TRP A 73 -10.30 3.81 21.87
CA TRP A 73 -10.57 4.32 20.52
C TRP A 73 -10.80 3.16 19.55
N ARG A 74 -10.05 2.06 19.71
CA ARG A 74 -10.33 0.83 18.97
C ARG A 74 -11.74 0.29 19.23
N ASN A 75 -12.28 0.46 20.43
CA ASN A 75 -13.66 0.08 20.70
C ASN A 75 -14.64 1.00 19.98
N LYS A 76 -14.32 2.30 19.84
CA LYS A 76 -15.11 3.24 19.04
C LYS A 76 -15.08 2.89 17.54
N ASP A 77 -13.90 2.63 16.98
CA ASP A 77 -13.77 2.25 15.56
C ASP A 77 -14.43 0.89 15.28
N PHE A 78 -14.30 -0.06 16.22
CA PHE A 78 -15.01 -1.34 16.15
C PHE A 78 -16.52 -1.15 16.22
N ALA A 79 -17.04 -0.36 17.17
CA ALA A 79 -18.47 -0.08 17.27
C ALA A 79 -19.03 0.60 16.01
N ASN A 80 -18.28 1.55 15.44
CA ASN A 80 -18.62 2.18 14.17
C ASN A 80 -18.62 1.18 13.01
N ALA A 81 -17.66 0.26 12.97
CA ALA A 81 -17.64 -0.81 11.97
C ALA A 81 -18.83 -1.76 12.14
N VAL A 82 -19.21 -2.11 13.37
CA VAL A 82 -20.39 -2.93 13.66
C VAL A 82 -21.68 -2.23 13.23
N ASP A 83 -21.87 -0.95 13.56
CA ASP A 83 -23.05 -0.18 13.12
C ASP A 83 -23.13 -0.12 11.58
N LYS A 84 -22.03 0.16 10.89
CA LYS A 84 -22.02 0.13 9.42
C LYS A 84 -22.30 -1.25 8.85
N MET A 85 -21.76 -2.30 9.46
CA MET A 85 -21.98 -3.68 9.01
C MET A 85 -23.42 -4.15 9.23
N SER A 86 -24.11 -3.66 10.27
CA SER A 86 -25.54 -3.93 10.49
C SER A 86 -26.44 -3.37 9.38
N ARG A 87 -25.93 -2.39 8.63
CA ARG A 87 -26.58 -1.74 7.48
C ARG A 87 -25.83 -2.02 6.18
N ALA A 88 -24.97 -3.03 6.18
CA ALA A 88 -24.20 -3.36 5.00
C ALA A 88 -25.10 -3.97 3.93
N GLY A 89 -24.80 -3.61 2.70
CA GLY A 89 -25.68 -3.82 1.57
C GLY A 89 -26.39 -2.52 1.20
N TYR A 90 -26.29 -2.17 -0.07
CA TYR A 90 -26.93 -0.98 -0.60
C TYR A 90 -28.33 -1.32 -1.09
N HIS A 91 -29.29 -0.53 -0.67
CA HIS A 91 -30.66 -0.58 -1.19
C HIS A 91 -31.09 0.83 -1.58
N GLY A 92 -31.30 1.07 -2.86
CA GLY A 92 -31.69 2.39 -3.33
C GLY A 92 -31.91 2.49 -4.83
N LYS A 93 -31.91 3.73 -5.32
CA LYS A 93 -32.22 4.06 -6.73
C LYS A 93 -31.35 3.33 -7.76
N HIS A 94 -30.12 2.97 -7.36
CA HIS A 94 -29.12 2.35 -8.23
C HIS A 94 -29.10 0.81 -8.14
N GLY A 95 -30.08 0.21 -7.44
CA GLY A 95 -30.21 -1.24 -7.30
C GLY A 95 -30.12 -1.70 -5.84
N ASN A 96 -30.21 -3.01 -5.67
CA ASN A 96 -30.08 -3.70 -4.39
C ASN A 96 -28.87 -4.63 -4.43
N TYR A 97 -27.92 -4.40 -3.54
CA TYR A 97 -26.70 -5.19 -3.43
C TYR A 97 -26.62 -5.76 -2.01
N ASN A 98 -26.93 -7.04 -1.88
CA ASN A 98 -26.86 -7.74 -0.60
C ASN A 98 -25.44 -8.24 -0.35
N VAL A 99 -25.03 -8.22 0.91
CA VAL A 99 -23.83 -8.94 1.36
C VAL A 99 -24.16 -10.44 1.41
N PRO A 100 -23.32 -11.32 0.82
CA PRO A 100 -23.49 -12.77 0.95
C PRO A 100 -23.52 -13.23 2.41
N SER A 101 -24.36 -14.23 2.71
CA SER A 101 -24.55 -14.73 4.07
C SER A 101 -23.28 -15.30 4.68
N GLU A 102 -22.40 -15.91 3.89
CA GLU A 102 -21.12 -16.45 4.35
C GLU A 102 -20.24 -15.35 4.94
N ILE A 103 -20.26 -14.17 4.34
CA ILE A 103 -19.48 -13.01 4.82
C ILE A 103 -20.07 -12.50 6.14
N LEU A 104 -21.40 -12.48 6.27
CA LEU A 104 -22.07 -12.08 7.52
C LEU A 104 -21.73 -13.04 8.66
N ILE A 105 -21.74 -14.35 8.39
CA ILE A 105 -21.34 -15.40 9.35
C ILE A 105 -19.88 -15.22 9.81
N GLU A 106 -18.96 -14.86 8.90
CA GLU A 106 -17.58 -14.52 9.28
C GLU A 106 -17.51 -13.29 10.21
N PHE A 107 -18.32 -12.27 9.96
CA PHE A 107 -18.38 -11.09 10.83
C PHE A 107 -18.95 -11.42 12.21
N ASP A 108 -20.00 -12.25 12.28
CA ASP A 108 -20.57 -12.69 13.55
C ASP A 108 -19.54 -13.47 14.37
N ALA A 109 -18.79 -14.39 13.74
CA ALA A 109 -17.71 -15.10 14.40
C ALA A 109 -16.62 -14.16 14.95
N LEU A 110 -16.23 -13.15 14.18
CA LEU A 110 -15.27 -12.14 14.64
C LEU A 110 -15.84 -11.27 15.76
N TYR A 111 -17.11 -10.93 15.70
CA TYR A 111 -17.80 -10.19 16.76
C TYR A 111 -17.81 -10.98 18.07
N MET A 112 -18.12 -12.29 18.00
CA MET A 112 -18.05 -13.19 19.16
C MET A 112 -16.62 -13.28 19.72
N GLN A 113 -15.60 -13.40 18.86
CA GLN A 113 -14.20 -13.42 19.30
C GLN A 113 -13.77 -12.12 20.01
N VAL A 114 -14.31 -10.97 19.60
CA VAL A 114 -14.00 -9.67 20.21
C VAL A 114 -14.72 -9.47 21.55
N THR A 115 -15.94 -9.97 21.68
CA THR A 115 -16.82 -9.71 22.82
C THR A 115 -16.74 -10.77 23.90
N VAL A 116 -16.74 -12.05 23.50
CA VAL A 116 -16.73 -13.21 24.39
C VAL A 116 -15.32 -13.80 24.51
N GLY A 117 -14.55 -13.80 23.42
CA GLY A 117 -13.23 -14.44 23.37
C GLY A 117 -13.31 -15.77 22.63
N ASP A 118 -12.52 -16.77 23.06
CA ASP A 118 -12.54 -18.09 22.42
C ASP A 118 -13.92 -18.76 22.54
N PHE A 119 -14.23 -19.62 21.56
CA PHE A 119 -15.49 -20.36 21.47
C PHE A 119 -15.87 -21.05 22.79
N ASP A 120 -17.10 -20.83 23.22
CA ASP A 120 -17.62 -21.23 24.53
C ASP A 120 -18.34 -22.59 24.54
N GLY A 121 -18.50 -23.24 23.39
CA GLY A 121 -19.23 -24.49 23.24
C GLY A 121 -20.66 -24.33 22.71
N ASN A 122 -21.11 -23.12 22.40
CA ASN A 122 -22.45 -22.90 21.84
C ASN A 122 -22.52 -23.17 20.34
N TYR A 123 -22.95 -24.39 19.97
CA TYR A 123 -23.13 -24.80 18.57
C TYR A 123 -24.45 -24.37 17.94
N GLU A 124 -25.35 -23.72 18.69
CA GLU A 124 -26.63 -23.22 18.16
C GLU A 124 -26.44 -21.95 17.30
N LEU A 125 -25.28 -21.31 17.38
CA LEU A 125 -24.94 -20.14 16.57
C LEU A 125 -24.56 -20.54 15.15
N ASP A 126 -25.13 -19.87 14.15
CA ASP A 126 -24.78 -20.05 12.73
C ASP A 126 -23.28 -19.84 12.48
N CYS A 127 -22.65 -18.95 13.26
CA CYS A 127 -21.24 -18.63 13.19
C CYS A 127 -20.31 -19.56 13.99
N ALA A 128 -20.84 -20.57 14.69
CA ALA A 128 -20.04 -21.43 15.57
C ALA A 128 -18.84 -22.06 14.85
N HIS A 129 -19.04 -22.56 13.63
CA HIS A 129 -17.97 -23.19 12.85
C HIS A 129 -16.85 -22.20 12.48
N GLU A 130 -17.19 -20.95 12.15
CA GLU A 130 -16.21 -19.91 11.86
C GLU A 130 -15.55 -19.39 13.15
N TRP A 131 -16.30 -19.31 14.25
CA TRP A 131 -15.78 -18.86 15.54
C TRP A 131 -14.74 -19.83 16.10
N ILE A 132 -14.96 -21.15 15.98
CA ILE A 132 -13.99 -22.18 16.36
C ILE A 132 -12.63 -21.99 15.65
N LYS A 133 -12.63 -21.56 14.38
CA LYS A 133 -11.39 -21.32 13.62
C LYS A 133 -10.59 -20.14 14.15
N LEU A 134 -11.21 -19.24 14.92
CA LEU A 134 -10.57 -18.05 15.48
C LEU A 134 -9.90 -18.30 16.83
N ARG A 135 -9.97 -19.54 17.36
CA ARG A 135 -9.40 -19.90 18.66
C ARG A 135 -7.95 -19.42 18.81
N GLY A 136 -7.66 -18.77 19.94
CA GLY A 136 -6.34 -18.21 20.24
C GLY A 136 -6.06 -16.85 19.58
N THR A 137 -7.00 -16.31 18.79
CA THR A 137 -6.89 -14.95 18.26
C THR A 137 -7.14 -13.94 19.38
N SER A 138 -6.24 -12.98 19.55
CA SER A 138 -6.42 -11.91 20.54
C SER A 138 -7.62 -11.03 20.19
N LYS A 139 -8.27 -10.45 21.20
CA LYS A 139 -9.35 -9.46 21.00
C LYS A 139 -8.92 -8.33 20.05
N GLU A 140 -7.70 -7.83 20.22
CA GLU A 140 -7.17 -6.74 19.40
C GLU A 140 -7.02 -7.13 17.93
N ASP A 141 -6.55 -8.35 17.66
CA ASP A 141 -6.36 -8.84 16.30
C ASP A 141 -7.70 -9.17 15.64
N ALA A 142 -8.66 -9.71 16.40
CA ALA A 142 -10.03 -9.91 15.94
C ALA A 142 -10.69 -8.57 15.58
N GLN A 143 -10.55 -7.53 16.41
CA GLN A 143 -11.03 -6.17 16.11
C GLN A 143 -10.41 -5.62 14.81
N ARG A 144 -9.08 -5.74 14.65
CA ARG A 144 -8.39 -5.29 13.44
C ARG A 144 -8.87 -6.04 12.20
N LYS A 145 -9.07 -7.36 12.30
CA LYS A 145 -9.56 -8.18 11.20
C LYS A 145 -10.99 -7.78 10.82
N PHE A 146 -11.88 -7.59 11.80
CA PHE A 146 -13.24 -7.11 11.60
C PHE A 146 -13.26 -5.76 10.87
N ILE A 147 -12.59 -4.74 11.40
CA ILE A 147 -12.58 -3.38 10.81
C ILE A 147 -12.03 -3.43 9.37
N ARG A 148 -10.96 -4.20 9.14
CA ARG A 148 -10.36 -4.33 7.81
C ARG A 148 -11.30 -5.01 6.82
N GLN A 149 -12.00 -6.06 7.21
CA GLN A 149 -12.99 -6.74 6.36
C GLN A 149 -14.21 -5.84 6.13
N ALA A 150 -14.70 -5.15 7.15
CA ALA A 150 -15.85 -4.25 7.06
C ALA A 150 -15.62 -3.18 5.98
N ASN A 151 -14.46 -2.52 6.00
CA ASN A 151 -14.12 -1.53 4.97
C ASN A 151 -14.13 -2.11 3.55
N LYS A 152 -13.65 -3.35 3.35
CA LYS A 152 -13.67 -4.02 2.05
C LYS A 152 -15.11 -4.33 1.60
N VAL A 153 -15.92 -4.85 2.51
CA VAL A 153 -17.29 -5.27 2.23
C VAL A 153 -18.17 -4.05 1.92
N ILE A 154 -18.07 -3.00 2.74
CA ILE A 154 -18.78 -1.74 2.51
C ILE A 154 -18.37 -1.10 1.17
N THR A 155 -17.09 -1.16 0.80
CA THR A 155 -16.64 -0.64 -0.50
C THR A 155 -17.23 -1.43 -1.67
N LYS A 156 -17.42 -2.74 -1.50
CA LYS A 156 -17.87 -3.64 -2.56
C LYS A 156 -19.39 -3.70 -2.72
N TYR A 157 -20.12 -3.77 -1.61
CA TYR A 157 -21.57 -3.98 -1.56
C TYR A 157 -22.34 -2.72 -1.18
N GLY A 158 -21.62 -1.66 -0.80
CA GLY A 158 -22.22 -0.45 -0.27
C GLY A 158 -22.76 -0.62 1.15
N TRP A 159 -23.30 0.48 1.66
CA TRP A 159 -24.01 0.55 2.93
C TRP A 159 -24.99 1.72 2.87
N ASN A 160 -26.08 1.61 3.62
CA ASN A 160 -27.07 2.68 3.70
C ASN A 160 -26.83 3.52 4.98
N PRO A 161 -26.54 4.82 4.86
CA PRO A 161 -26.36 5.68 6.01
C PRO A 161 -27.67 5.88 6.79
N PRO A 162 -27.59 6.26 8.08
CA PRO A 162 -28.77 6.62 8.86
C PRO A 162 -29.58 7.75 8.20
N GLU A 163 -30.88 7.80 8.50
CA GLU A 163 -31.72 8.92 8.09
C GLU A 163 -31.17 10.24 8.66
N GLY A 164 -31.00 11.26 7.81
CA GLY A 164 -30.44 12.57 8.19
C GLY A 164 -28.91 12.72 8.08
N TRP A 165 -28.20 11.73 7.52
CA TRP A 165 -26.74 11.75 7.33
C TRP A 165 -26.30 12.27 5.92
N THR A 166 -26.99 13.28 5.40
CA THR A 166 -26.70 13.91 4.09
C THR A 166 -26.20 15.33 4.23
#